data_AF-A0A846ECW1-F1
#
_entry.id   AF-A0A846ECW1-F1
#
_cell.length_a   1.000
_cell.length_b   1.000
_cell.length_c   1.000
_cell.angle_alpha   90.00
_cell.angle_beta   90.00
_cell.angle_gamma   90.00
#
_symmetry.space_group_name_H-M   'P 1'
#
loop_
_entity.id
_entity.type
_entity.pdbx_description
1 polymer ?
#
loop_
_entity_poly.entity_id
_entity_poly.type
_entity_poly.pdbx_seq_one_letter_code
_entity_poly.pdbx_strand_id
1 'polypeptide(L)' 'MINIETIVNELESVPEDLLIEILDFIRTVKSQNVNQNIQLSETTTQRIPGLHQGEIWISDDFNDPLPDEFWLGDDE' A
#
# COMPACT_ATOMS: atom_id res chain seq x y z
N MET A 1 1.07 -32.77 12.21
CA MET A 1 0.19 -31.59 12.02
C MET A 1 0.26 -30.81 13.32
N ILE A 2 0.61 -29.53 13.28
CA ILE A 2 0.67 -28.69 14.49
C ILE A 2 -0.79 -28.40 14.91
N ASN A 3 -1.13 -28.59 16.18
CA ASN A 3 -2.46 -28.30 16.74
C ASN A 3 -2.37 -27.21 17.83
N ILE A 4 -3.51 -26.64 18.21
CA ILE A 4 -3.55 -25.54 19.20
C ILE A 4 -3.01 -25.97 20.56
N GLU A 5 -3.33 -27.19 20.98
CA GLU A 5 -2.86 -27.75 22.25
C GLU A 5 -1.33 -27.82 22.34
N THR A 6 -0.66 -28.22 21.26
CA THR A 6 0.81 -28.24 21.18
C THR A 6 1.40 -26.83 21.29
N ILE A 7 0.75 -25.83 20.70
CA ILE A 7 1.20 -24.43 20.76
C ILE A 7 1.03 -23.87 22.18
N VAL A 8 -0.11 -24.14 22.83
CA VAL A 8 -0.36 -23.67 24.20
C VAL A 8 0.64 -24.27 25.18
N ASN A 9 0.90 -25.58 25.09
CA ASN A 9 1.87 -26.25 25.95
C ASN A 9 3.30 -25.70 25.77
N GLU A 10 3.67 -25.33 24.54
CA GLU A 10 4.98 -24.72 24.28
C GLU A 10 5.07 -23.33 24.93
N LEU A 11 4.03 -22.50 24.77
CA LEU A 11 3.98 -21.15 25.35
C LEU A 11 4.00 -21.16 26.89
N GLU A 12 3.45 -22.18 27.53
CA GLU A 12 3.50 -22.35 28.99
C GLU A 12 4.92 -22.66 29.51
N SER A 13 5.79 -23.21 28.67
CA SER A 13 7.17 -23.56 29.03
C SER A 13 8.19 -22.43 28.76
N VAL A 14 7.77 -21.36 28.10
CA VAL A 14 8.63 -20.28 27.62
C VAL A 14 8.83 -19.18 28.69
N PRO A 15 10.05 -18.64 28.84
CA PRO A 15 10.31 -17.49 29.72
C PRO A 15 9.50 -16.23 29.37
N GLU A 16 9.16 -15.43 30.38
CA GLU A 16 8.30 -14.24 30.24
C GLU A 16 8.82 -13.21 29.21
N ASP A 17 10.14 -13.01 29.14
CA ASP A 17 10.75 -12.07 28.20
C ASP A 17 10.48 -12.43 26.72
N LEU A 18 10.41 -13.74 26.42
CA LEU A 18 10.15 -14.24 25.07
C LEU A 18 8.65 -14.24 24.74
N LEU A 19 7.76 -14.25 25.74
CA LEU A 19 6.32 -14.15 25.51
C LEU A 19 5.94 -12.81 24.88
N ILE A 20 6.66 -11.74 25.22
CA ILE A 20 6.44 -10.40 24.65
C ILE A 20 6.78 -10.40 23.15
N GLU A 21 7.94 -10.94 22.79
CA GLU A 21 8.38 -11.02 21.39
C GLU A 21 7.43 -11.89 20.55
N ILE A 22 7.00 -13.03 21.09
CA ILE A 22 6.03 -13.91 20.43
C ILE A 22 4.69 -13.21 20.26
N LEU A 23 4.22 -12.46 21.26
CA LEU A 23 2.97 -11.70 21.18
C LEU A 23 3.04 -10.64 20.07
N ASP A 24 4.15 -9.91 19.98
CA ASP A 24 4.36 -8.92 18.94
C ASP A 24 4.46 -9.56 17.56
N PHE A 25 5.14 -10.69 17.43
CA PHE A 25 5.16 -11.47 16.19
C PHE A 25 3.74 -11.91 15.76
N ILE A 26 2.93 -12.44 16.68
CA ILE A 26 1.54 -12.83 16.39
C ILE A 26 0.72 -11.62 15.92
N ARG A 27 0.90 -10.45 16.54
CA ARG A 27 0.24 -9.20 16.11
C ARG A 27 0.66 -8.82 14.69
N THR A 28 1.96 -8.85 14.39
CA THR A 28 2.48 -8.57 13.06
C THR A 28 1.90 -9.52 12.01
N VAL A 29 1.87 -10.82 12.27
CA VAL A 29 1.31 -11.83 11.36
C VAL A 29 -0.19 -11.59 11.13
N LYS A 30 -0.95 -11.28 12.19
CA LYS A 30 -2.38 -10.94 12.07
C LYS A 30 -2.59 -9.70 11.19
N SER A 31 -1.84 -8.63 11.43
CA SER A 31 -1.93 -7.39 10.65
C SER A 31 -1.53 -7.61 9.18
N GLN A 32 -0.48 -8.39 8.92
CA GLN A 32 -0.08 -8.74 7.55
C GLN A 32 -1.16 -9.52 6.81
N ASN A 33 -1.82 -10.48 7.47
CA ASN A 33 -2.89 -11.28 6.85
C ASN A 33 -4.16 -10.45 6.58
N VAL A 34 -4.47 -9.47 7.46
CA VAL A 34 -5.54 -8.49 7.23
C VAL A 34 -5.20 -7.58 6.05
N ASN A 35 -3.97 -7.06 5.98
CA ASN A 35 -3.52 -6.22 4.87
C ASN A 35 -3.46 -6.99 3.53
N GLN A 36 -3.09 -8.27 3.53
CA GLN A 36 -3.14 -9.11 2.34
C GLN A 36 -4.57 -9.33 1.83
N ASN A 37 -5.57 -9.39 2.71
CA ASN A 37 -6.98 -9.44 2.31
C ASN A 37 -7.51 -8.08 1.81
N ILE A 38 -7.04 -6.96 2.38
CA ILE A 38 -7.41 -5.63 1.89
C ILE A 38 -6.79 -5.39 0.51
N GLN A 39 -5.54 -5.80 0.27
CA GLN A 39 -4.85 -5.65 -1.01
C GLN A 39 -5.40 -6.55 -2.12
N LEU A 40 -6.09 -7.66 -1.78
CA LEU A 40 -6.86 -8.45 -2.73
C LEU A 40 -8.27 -7.87 -3.00
N SER A 41 -8.74 -6.98 -2.12
CA SER A 41 -10.04 -6.30 -2.21
C SER A 41 -9.96 -4.88 -2.79
N GLU A 42 -8.75 -4.34 -3.00
CA GLU A 42 -8.53 -3.17 -3.84
C GLU A 42 -8.80 -3.58 -5.28
N THR A 43 -10.10 -3.49 -5.61
CA THR A 43 -10.71 -3.49 -6.93
C THR A 43 -9.70 -3.70 -8.05
N THR A 44 -9.67 -4.90 -8.59
CA THR A 44 -9.27 -5.10 -9.98
C THR A 44 -10.30 -4.37 -10.87
N THR A 45 -10.35 -3.04 -10.80
CA THR A 45 -11.00 -2.25 -11.83
C THR A 45 -10.16 -2.50 -13.07
N GLN A 46 -10.65 -3.44 -13.88
CA GLN A 46 -10.08 -3.72 -15.19
C GLN A 46 -9.96 -2.39 -15.92
N ARG A 47 -8.75 -2.05 -16.36
CA ARG A 47 -8.55 -0.82 -17.13
C ARG A 47 -9.46 -0.86 -18.36
N ILE A 48 -10.32 0.14 -18.50
CA ILE A 48 -11.19 0.30 -19.66
C ILE A 48 -10.47 1.25 -20.63
N PRO A 49 -10.02 0.78 -21.81
CA PRO A 49 -9.44 1.66 -22.81
C PRO A 49 -10.43 2.75 -23.20
N GLY A 50 -9.99 4.02 -23.16
CA GLY A 50 -10.81 5.15 -23.60
C GLY A 50 -11.97 5.52 -22.66
N LEU A 51 -11.94 5.14 -21.37
CA LEU A 51 -13.02 5.44 -20.41
C LEU A 51 -13.47 6.91 -20.37
N HIS A 52 -12.54 7.84 -20.64
CA HIS A 52 -12.77 9.28 -20.66
C HIS A 52 -12.42 9.92 -22.01
N GLN A 53 -12.48 9.14 -23.10
CA GLN A 53 -12.13 9.63 -24.43
C GLN A 53 -13.10 10.76 -24.83
N GLY A 54 -12.55 11.94 -25.15
CA GLY A 54 -13.33 13.11 -25.54
C GLY A 54 -13.88 13.94 -24.38
N GLU A 55 -13.73 13.49 -23.14
CA GLU A 55 -14.09 14.25 -21.93
C GLU A 55 -12.96 15.18 -21.45
N ILE A 56 -11.74 14.94 -21.94
CA ILE A 56 -10.55 15.70 -21.58
C ILE A 56 -10.35 16.79 -22.63
N TRP A 57 -10.32 18.04 -22.16
CA TRP A 57 -9.88 19.17 -22.96
C TRP A 57 -8.41 19.46 -22.66
N ILE A 58 -7.62 19.65 -23.71
CA ILE A 58 -6.23 20.09 -23.64
C ILE A 58 -6.17 21.40 -24.43
N SER A 59 -5.50 22.40 -23.87
CA SER A 59 -5.29 23.68 -24.53
C SER A 59 -4.44 23.50 -25.80
N ASP A 60 -4.68 24.33 -26.81
CA ASP A 60 -4.00 24.24 -28.11
C ASP A 60 -2.47 24.47 -27.99
N ASP A 61 -2.04 25.19 -26.95
CA ASP A 61 -0.65 25.55 -26.63
C ASP A 61 0.05 24.53 -25.71
N PHE A 62 -0.58 23.41 -25.35
CA PHE A 62 -0.01 22.48 -24.37
C PHE A 62 1.38 21.92 -24.74
N ASN A 63 1.63 21.75 -26.05
CA ASN A 63 2.92 21.26 -26.54
C ASN A 63 3.91 22.39 -26.82
N ASP A 64 3.50 23.65 -26.67
CA ASP A 64 4.38 24.79 -26.89
C ASP A 64 5.40 24.87 -25.76
N PRO A 65 6.64 25.30 -26.04
CA PRO A 65 7.63 25.51 -25.00
C PRO A 65 7.13 26.58 -24.04
N LEU A 66 7.35 26.35 -22.74
CA LEU A 66 7.07 27.37 -21.74
C LEU A 66 7.97 28.59 -21.99
N PRO A 67 7.44 29.80 -21.78
CA PRO A 67 8.17 31.04 -22.04
C PRO A 67 9.40 31.18 -21.13
N ASP A 68 10.41 31.95 -21.55
CA ASP A 68 11.67 32.07 -20.82
C ASP A 68 11.47 32.66 -19.42
N GLU A 69 10.49 33.54 -19.24
CA GLU A 69 10.10 34.12 -17.95
C GLU A 69 9.65 33.03 -16.95
N PHE A 70 9.04 31.95 -17.43
CA PHE A 70 8.69 30.79 -16.59
C PHE A 70 9.95 30.10 -16.03
N TRP A 71 11.03 30.05 -16.81
CA TRP A 71 12.27 29.37 -16.44
C TRP A 71 13.28 30.27 -15.72
N LEU A 72 13.38 31.53 -16.14
CA LEU A 72 14.41 32.48 -15.71
C LEU A 72 13.88 33.50 -14.69
N GLY A 73 12.55 33.62 -14.55
CA GLY A 73 11.91 34.69 -13.79
C GLY A 73 11.84 36.00 -14.57
N ASP A 74 11.08 36.96 -14.05
CA ASP A 74 11.11 38.33 -14.58
C ASP A 74 12.43 39.00 -14.13
N ASP A 75 13.15 39.63 -15.06
CA ASP A 75 14.34 40.42 -14.73
C ASP A 75 13.93 41.69 -13.94
N GLU A 76 13.99 41.63 -12.60
CA GLU A 76 13.97 42.80 -11.70
C GLU A 76 15.38 43.24 -11.27
#